data_AF-A0A2V5ZMI9-F1
#
_entry.id   AF-A0A2V5ZMI9-F1
#
_cell.length_a   1.000
_cell.length_b   1.000
_cell.length_c   1.000
_cell.angle_alpha   90.00
_cell.angle_beta   90.00
_cell.angle_gamma   90.00
#
_symmetry.space_group_name_H-M   'P 1'
#
loop_
_entity.id
_entity.type
_entity.pdbx_description
1 polymer ?
#
loop_
_entity_poly.entity_id
_entity_poly.type
_entity_poly.pdbx_seq_one_letter_code
_entity_poly.pdbx_strand_id
1 'polypeptide(L)'
;NPMSYHNGSIWPHDNSLIAAGFARYELKGSVAMVLAGMMDASIFFDLHRLPELFCGFPRRPGEAPTLYPVACAPQAWASGAVFLLLQACLGLDVFAPERRLVFSKPFLPQFLPQVSIRDLKVGDASVDLLLTRHDEGDVGVNVLRRNGILDVVVLK
;
A
#
# COMPACT_ATOMS: atom_id res chain seq x y z
N ASN A 1 18.93 -18.94 -3.84
CA ASN A 1 20.01 -17.95 -4.06
C ASN A 1 19.35 -16.58 -4.01
N PRO A 2 19.67 -15.72 -3.02
CA PRO A 2 19.05 -14.39 -2.86
C PRO A 2 19.20 -13.43 -4.06
N MET A 3 20.13 -13.71 -4.96
CA MET A 3 20.34 -12.96 -6.21
C MET A 3 19.68 -13.63 -7.43
N SER A 4 18.88 -14.68 -7.24
CA SER A 4 18.18 -15.31 -8.36
C SER A 4 16.94 -14.49 -8.75
N TYR A 5 16.82 -14.16 -10.04
CA TYR A 5 15.78 -13.28 -10.59
C TYR A 5 14.33 -13.72 -10.26
N HIS A 6 14.07 -15.02 -10.18
CA HIS A 6 12.76 -15.59 -9.89
C HIS A 6 12.73 -16.50 -8.64
N ASN A 7 13.84 -16.61 -7.90
CA ASN A 7 13.98 -17.57 -6.80
C ASN A 7 14.77 -17.01 -5.60
N GLY A 8 14.70 -15.70 -5.39
CA GLY A 8 15.36 -15.09 -4.25
C GLY A 8 15.39 -13.58 -4.25
N SER A 9 15.11 -12.91 -5.36
CA SER A 9 14.89 -11.47 -5.37
C SER A 9 13.51 -11.09 -4.81
N ILE A 10 13.40 -9.84 -4.39
CA ILE A 10 12.21 -9.22 -3.83
C ILE A 10 11.65 -8.25 -4.86
N TRP A 11 10.42 -8.50 -5.28
CA TRP A 11 9.70 -7.70 -6.26
C TRP A 11 8.62 -6.88 -5.55
N PRO A 12 8.62 -5.54 -5.62
CA PRO A 12 7.55 -4.72 -5.05
C PRO A 12 6.17 -5.12 -5.58
N HIS A 13 6.09 -5.39 -6.89
CA HIS A 13 4.88 -5.86 -7.54
C HIS A 13 4.32 -7.14 -6.88
N ASP A 14 5.13 -8.21 -6.80
CA ASP A 14 4.68 -9.50 -6.27
C ASP A 14 4.30 -9.40 -4.79
N ASN A 15 5.06 -8.61 -4.02
CA ASN A 15 4.75 -8.37 -2.61
C ASN A 15 3.43 -7.61 -2.43
N SER A 16 3.08 -6.70 -3.34
CA SER A 16 1.78 -6.02 -3.31
C SER A 16 0.62 -6.98 -3.58
N LEU A 17 0.79 -7.96 -4.47
CA LEU A 17 -0.21 -9.00 -4.72
C LEU A 17 -0.35 -9.95 -3.52
N ILE A 18 0.76 -10.33 -2.89
CA ILE A 18 0.76 -11.13 -1.67
C ILE A 18 0.02 -10.39 -0.53
N ALA A 19 0.32 -9.10 -0.35
CA ALA A 19 -0.37 -8.27 0.64
C ALA A 19 -1.88 -8.13 0.34
N ALA A 20 -2.26 -7.94 -0.92
CA ALA A 20 -3.68 -7.96 -1.32
C ALA A 20 -4.35 -9.31 -1.00
N GLY A 21 -3.62 -10.43 -1.16
CA GLY A 21 -4.04 -11.74 -0.70
C GLY A 21 -4.26 -11.78 0.81
N PHE A 22 -3.27 -11.37 1.61
CA PHE A 22 -3.39 -11.30 3.07
C PHE A 22 -4.58 -10.45 3.53
N ALA A 23 -4.85 -9.32 2.89
CA ALA A 23 -5.99 -8.46 3.22
C ALA A 23 -7.34 -9.19 3.05
N ARG A 24 -7.49 -10.01 2.00
CA ARG A 24 -8.71 -10.82 1.78
C ARG A 24 -8.97 -11.87 2.86
N TYR A 25 -7.91 -12.31 3.55
CA TYR A 25 -7.98 -13.24 4.68
C TYR A 25 -7.92 -12.53 6.04
N GLU A 26 -8.09 -11.21 6.06
CA GLU A 26 -8.03 -10.37 7.28
C GLU A 26 -6.69 -10.43 8.03
N LEU A 27 -5.60 -10.85 7.36
CA LEU A 27 -4.25 -10.96 7.92
C LEU A 27 -3.53 -9.60 7.95
N LYS A 28 -4.12 -8.63 8.66
CA LYS A 28 -3.64 -7.23 8.71
C LYS A 28 -2.19 -7.09 9.16
N GLY A 29 -1.77 -7.88 10.14
CA GLY A 29 -0.38 -7.86 10.62
C GLY A 29 0.63 -8.18 9.51
N SER A 30 0.29 -9.13 8.63
CA SER A 30 1.12 -9.49 7.48
C SER A 30 1.13 -8.39 6.43
N VAL A 31 -0.02 -7.77 6.15
CA VAL A 31 -0.10 -6.60 5.25
C VAL A 31 0.77 -5.45 5.77
N ALA A 32 0.68 -5.16 7.08
CA ALA A 32 1.47 -4.11 7.75
C ALA A 32 2.97 -4.38 7.62
N MET A 33 3.39 -5.63 7.82
CA MET A 33 4.78 -6.06 7.74
C MET A 33 5.33 -5.86 6.32
N VAL A 34 4.58 -6.27 5.29
CA VAL A 34 5.01 -6.11 3.89
C VAL A 34 5.11 -4.64 3.53
N LEU A 35 4.10 -3.82 3.86
CA LEU A 35 4.12 -2.39 3.55
C LEU A 35 5.25 -1.67 4.29
N ALA A 36 5.49 -1.98 5.57
CA ALA A 36 6.62 -1.43 6.33
C ALA A 36 7.96 -1.81 5.69
N GLY A 37 8.13 -3.08 5.31
CA GLY A 37 9.34 -3.55 4.64
C GLY A 37 9.62 -2.82 3.32
N MET A 38 8.58 -2.58 2.52
CA MET A 38 8.67 -1.83 1.26
C MET A 38 8.96 -0.35 1.50
N MET A 39 8.33 0.27 2.50
CA MET A 39 8.58 1.66 2.87
C MET A 39 10.04 1.85 3.32
N ASP A 40 10.51 1.02 4.24
CA ASP A 40 11.88 1.06 4.71
C ASP A 40 12.89 0.85 3.57
N ALA A 41 12.61 -0.09 2.65
CA ALA A 41 13.47 -0.31 1.50
C ALA A 41 13.52 0.93 0.60
N SER A 42 12.37 1.58 0.39
CA SER A 42 12.26 2.78 -0.46
C SER A 42 13.18 3.91 -0.01
N ILE A 43 13.46 4.04 1.29
CA ILE A 43 14.34 5.08 1.87
C ILE A 43 15.78 5.00 1.30
N PHE A 44 16.22 3.83 0.83
CA PHE A 44 17.56 3.64 0.29
C PHE A 44 17.67 3.83 -1.22
N PHE A 45 16.55 3.99 -1.93
CA PHE A 45 16.54 4.16 -3.39
C PHE A 45 16.34 5.61 -3.78
N ASP A 46 16.96 6.02 -4.89
CA ASP A 46 16.87 7.38 -5.40
C ASP A 46 15.42 7.84 -5.59
N LEU A 47 15.11 9.02 -5.04
CA LEU A 47 13.78 9.62 -5.03
C LEU A 47 12.70 8.75 -4.37
N HIS A 48 13.10 7.82 -3.49
CA HIS A 48 12.21 6.88 -2.81
C HIS A 48 11.41 5.98 -3.76
N ARG A 49 11.99 5.68 -4.93
CA ARG A 49 11.33 4.85 -5.95
C ARG A 49 11.83 3.42 -5.85
N LEU A 50 10.93 2.51 -5.50
CA LEU A 50 11.24 1.09 -5.51
C LEU A 50 11.61 0.63 -6.94
N PRO A 51 12.70 -0.13 -7.12
CA PRO A 51 13.09 -0.66 -8.42
C PRO A 51 12.17 -1.82 -8.82
N GLU A 52 12.35 -2.35 -10.02
CA GLU A 52 11.75 -3.60 -10.46
C GLU A 52 11.92 -4.74 -9.44
N LEU A 53 13.14 -4.90 -8.93
CA LEU A 53 13.51 -5.90 -7.92
C LEU A 53 14.80 -5.51 -7.19
N PHE A 54 15.02 -6.09 -6.02
CA PHE A 54 16.30 -6.10 -5.29
C PHE A 54 16.59 -7.50 -4.74
N CYS A 55 17.82 -7.78 -4.31
CA CYS A 55 18.17 -9.13 -3.84
C CYS A 55 17.59 -9.41 -2.45
N GLY A 56 17.07 -10.62 -2.22
CA GLY A 56 16.43 -11.01 -0.95
C GLY A 56 17.40 -11.49 0.12
N PHE A 57 18.47 -10.74 0.34
CA PHE A 57 19.35 -10.98 1.49
C PHE A 57 18.69 -10.55 2.79
N PRO A 58 19.08 -11.14 3.94
CA PRO A 58 18.65 -10.66 5.24
C PRO A 58 18.95 -9.17 5.42
N ARG A 59 17.99 -8.43 6.00
CA ARG A 59 18.17 -7.02 6.33
C ARG A 59 19.35 -6.86 7.30
N ARG A 60 20.25 -5.93 6.98
CA ARG A 60 21.36 -5.53 7.85
C ARG A 60 21.06 -4.14 8.44
N PRO A 61 21.13 -3.95 9.77
CA PRO A 61 20.80 -2.66 10.39
C PRO A 61 21.64 -1.52 9.81
N GLY A 62 20.98 -0.45 9.36
CA GLY A 62 21.64 0.74 8.82
C GLY A 62 22.16 0.60 7.38
N GLU A 63 21.95 -0.55 6.72
CA GLU A 63 22.43 -0.79 5.36
C GLU A 63 21.29 -0.85 4.33
N ALA A 64 21.60 -0.42 3.11
CA ALA A 64 20.71 -0.53 1.97
C ALA A 64 20.49 -1.99 1.55
N PRO A 65 19.34 -2.30 0.91
CA PRO A 65 19.16 -3.59 0.24
C PRO A 65 20.26 -3.83 -0.80
N THR A 66 20.72 -5.07 -0.90
CA THR A 66 21.64 -5.44 -1.99
C THR A 66 20.93 -5.28 -3.33
N LEU A 67 21.45 -4.38 -4.18
CA LEU A 67 20.88 -4.10 -5.49
C LEU A 67 20.94 -5.32 -6.41
N TYR A 68 19.94 -5.46 -7.27
CA TYR A 68 19.99 -6.41 -8.37
C TYR A 68 20.70 -5.73 -9.57
N PRO A 69 21.76 -6.31 -10.16
CA PRO A 69 22.65 -5.58 -11.08
C PRO A 69 22.02 -4.95 -12.32
N VAL A 70 20.92 -5.52 -12.81
CA VAL A 70 20.24 -5.09 -14.05
C VAL A 70 18.77 -4.73 -13.84
N ALA A 71 18.38 -4.41 -12.59
CA ALA A 71 17.01 -4.01 -12.29
C ALA A 71 16.63 -2.70 -12.99
N CYS A 72 15.43 -2.66 -13.55
CA CYS A 72 14.87 -1.43 -14.09
C CYS A 72 14.44 -0.47 -12.95
N ALA A 73 14.78 0.81 -13.06
CA ALA A 73 14.40 1.85 -12.10
C ALA A 73 14.19 3.21 -12.80
N PRO A 74 12.96 3.75 -12.88
CA PRO A 74 11.71 3.17 -12.38
C PRO A 74 11.14 2.09 -13.32
N GLN A 75 10.42 1.13 -12.75
CA GLN A 75 9.66 0.12 -13.49
C GLN A 75 8.15 0.31 -13.23
N ALA A 76 7.33 0.14 -14.27
CA ALA A 76 5.91 0.51 -14.24
C ALA A 76 5.09 -0.26 -13.20
N TRP A 77 5.29 -1.57 -13.09
CA TRP A 77 4.60 -2.42 -12.11
C TRP A 77 5.05 -2.15 -10.67
N ALA A 78 6.34 -1.91 -10.46
CA ALA A 78 6.89 -1.50 -9.16
C ALA A 78 6.30 -0.16 -8.70
N SER A 79 6.07 0.76 -9.64
CA SER A 79 5.43 2.06 -9.36
C SER A 79 3.95 1.90 -8.95
N GLY A 80 3.26 0.86 -9.44
CA GLY A 80 1.88 0.55 -9.05
C GLY A 80 1.75 -0.12 -7.67
N ALA A 81 2.80 -0.78 -7.20
CA ALA A 81 2.77 -1.61 -5.99
C ALA A 81 2.32 -0.87 -4.72
N VAL A 82 2.75 0.39 -4.55
CA VAL A 82 2.42 1.21 -3.38
C VAL A 82 0.92 1.47 -3.25
N PHE A 83 0.22 1.66 -4.37
CA PHE A 83 -1.21 1.90 -4.37
C PHE A 83 -1.98 0.65 -3.94
N LEU A 84 -1.58 -0.52 -4.43
CA LEU A 84 -2.22 -1.78 -4.04
C LEU A 84 -1.92 -2.15 -2.58
N LEU A 85 -0.69 -1.91 -2.10
CA LEU A 85 -0.35 -2.07 -0.69
C LEU A 85 -1.20 -1.16 0.21
N LEU A 86 -1.36 0.10 -0.17
CA LEU A 86 -2.21 1.04 0.56
C LEU A 86 -3.67 0.60 0.51
N GLN A 87 -4.19 0.23 -0.66
CA GLN A 87 -5.55 -0.28 -0.82
C GLN A 87 -5.80 -1.50 0.10
N ALA A 88 -4.82 -2.42 0.19
CA ALA A 88 -4.88 -3.59 1.06
C ALA A 88 -4.90 -3.22 2.56
N CYS A 89 -4.18 -2.18 2.98
CA CYS A 89 -4.25 -1.66 4.35
C CYS A 89 -5.62 -1.05 4.68
N LEU A 90 -6.17 -0.30 3.74
CA LEU A 90 -7.43 0.40 3.93
C LEU A 90 -8.65 -0.52 3.77
N GLY A 91 -8.46 -1.74 3.24
CA GLY A 91 -9.56 -2.61 2.83
C GLY A 91 -10.50 -1.89 1.87
N LEU A 92 -9.94 -1.07 0.97
CA LEU A 92 -10.71 -0.19 0.10
C LEU A 92 -11.23 -0.94 -1.12
N ASP A 93 -12.55 -1.02 -1.23
CA ASP A 93 -13.27 -1.47 -2.41
C ASP A 93 -14.07 -0.31 -3.04
N VAL A 94 -14.05 -0.25 -4.37
CA VAL A 94 -14.70 0.78 -5.17
C VAL A 94 -15.82 0.15 -5.99
N PHE A 95 -17.06 0.36 -5.59
CA PHE A 95 -18.26 -0.08 -6.28
C PHE A 95 -18.79 1.09 -7.12
N ALA A 96 -18.19 1.29 -8.29
CA ALA A 96 -18.46 2.46 -9.13
C ALA A 96 -19.91 2.54 -9.65
N PRO A 97 -20.55 1.44 -10.12
CA PRO A 97 -21.97 1.48 -10.53
C PRO A 97 -22.91 1.90 -9.40
N GLU A 98 -22.63 1.45 -8.18
CA GLU A 98 -23.38 1.76 -6.96
C GLU A 98 -23.00 3.11 -6.34
N ARG A 99 -21.99 3.79 -6.91
CA ARG A 99 -21.40 5.03 -6.37
C ARG A 99 -21.06 4.86 -4.90
N ARG A 100 -20.31 3.82 -4.57
CA ARG A 100 -19.98 3.45 -3.18
C ARG A 100 -18.50 3.12 -3.02
N LEU A 101 -17.91 3.67 -1.98
CA LEU A 101 -16.61 3.29 -1.42
C LEU A 101 -16.83 2.52 -0.14
N VAL A 102 -16.18 1.37 0.00
CA VAL A 102 -16.21 0.55 1.22
C VAL A 102 -14.79 0.44 1.76
N PHE A 103 -14.63 0.76 3.04
CA PHE A 103 -13.41 0.51 3.81
C PHE A 103 -13.70 -0.64 4.76
N SER A 104 -13.23 -1.84 4.42
CA SER A 104 -13.39 -3.03 5.24
C SER A 104 -12.24 -3.16 6.23
N LYS A 105 -12.55 -2.99 7.52
CA LYS A 105 -11.60 -3.16 8.61
C LYS A 105 -10.30 -2.37 8.36
N PRO A 106 -10.35 -1.07 8.02
CA PRO A 106 -9.16 -0.31 7.67
C PRO A 106 -8.15 -0.34 8.82
N PHE A 107 -6.87 -0.38 8.48
CA PHE A 107 -5.79 -0.21 9.46
C PHE A 107 -4.65 0.60 8.82
N LEU A 108 -3.84 1.25 9.66
CA LEU A 108 -2.62 1.93 9.23
C LEU A 108 -1.43 1.43 10.07
N PRO A 109 -0.28 1.12 9.43
CA PRO A 109 0.95 0.80 10.16
C PRO A 109 1.40 1.94 11.09
N GLN A 110 2.21 1.63 12.10
CA GLN A 110 2.67 2.61 13.09
C GLN A 110 3.40 3.81 12.46
N PHE A 111 4.16 3.60 11.39
CA PHE A 111 4.89 4.66 10.70
C PHE A 111 3.98 5.60 9.88
N LEU A 112 2.71 5.23 9.68
CA LEU A 112 1.76 5.94 8.83
C LEU A 112 0.57 6.44 9.68
N PRO A 113 0.72 7.57 10.39
CA PRO A 113 -0.31 8.05 11.31
C PRO A 113 -1.58 8.52 10.58
N GLN A 114 -1.44 8.96 9.33
CA GLN A 114 -2.53 9.53 8.55
C GLN A 114 -2.33 9.33 7.05
N VAL A 115 -3.44 9.18 6.33
CA VAL A 115 -3.50 9.16 4.87
C VAL A 115 -4.56 10.14 4.41
N SER A 116 -4.19 11.09 3.55
CA SER A 116 -5.14 11.95 2.85
C SER A 116 -5.30 11.50 1.41
N ILE A 117 -6.53 11.19 1.01
CA ILE A 117 -6.88 10.93 -0.39
C ILE A 117 -7.65 12.15 -0.88
N ARG A 118 -7.19 12.78 -1.95
CA ARG A 118 -7.82 13.98 -2.52
C ARG A 118 -8.31 13.69 -3.92
N ASP A 119 -9.46 14.25 -4.25
CA ASP A 119 -10.11 14.17 -5.56
C ASP A 119 -10.28 12.72 -6.05
N LEU A 120 -10.63 11.79 -5.15
CA LEU A 120 -10.92 10.41 -5.54
C LEU A 120 -12.23 10.38 -6.34
N LYS A 121 -12.11 10.13 -7.64
CA LYS A 121 -13.23 10.12 -8.57
C LYS A 121 -13.87 8.73 -8.66
N VAL A 122 -15.20 8.71 -8.60
CA VAL A 122 -16.03 7.52 -8.79
C VAL A 122 -17.20 7.91 -9.67
N GLY A 123 -17.12 7.55 -10.96
CA GLY A 123 -18.08 8.03 -11.96
C GLY A 123 -18.02 9.56 -12.11
N ASP A 124 -19.16 10.21 -11.91
CA ASP A 124 -19.34 11.68 -11.93
C ASP A 124 -19.13 12.35 -10.56
N ALA A 125 -18.89 11.56 -9.51
CA ALA A 125 -18.67 12.04 -8.15
C ALA A 125 -17.17 12.09 -7.78
N SER A 126 -16.83 12.92 -6.79
CA SER A 126 -15.47 13.01 -6.24
C SER A 126 -15.51 13.17 -4.71
N VAL A 127 -14.55 12.61 -4.00
CA VAL A 127 -14.42 12.75 -2.54
C VAL A 127 -12.99 13.00 -2.10
N ASP A 128 -12.84 13.84 -1.07
CA ASP A 128 -11.60 13.97 -0.30
C ASP A 128 -11.79 13.27 1.05
N LEU A 129 -10.86 12.39 1.41
CA LEU A 129 -10.91 11.55 2.60
C LEU A 129 -9.67 11.78 3.46
N LEU A 130 -9.85 11.70 4.77
CA LEU A 130 -8.79 11.70 5.75
C LEU A 130 -8.91 10.47 6.64
N LEU A 131 -7.95 9.56 6.51
CA LEU A 131 -7.85 8.37 7.32
C LEU A 131 -6.81 8.61 8.42
N THR A 132 -7.20 8.47 9.68
CA THR A 132 -6.34 8.76 10.84
C THR A 132 -6.26 7.56 11.75
N ARG A 133 -5.05 7.14 12.09
CA ARG A 133 -4.79 6.08 13.06
C ARG A 133 -5.02 6.60 14.48
N HIS A 134 -5.73 5.84 15.30
CA HIS A 134 -5.91 6.09 16.72
C HIS A 134 -5.05 5.14 17.57
N ASP A 135 -4.88 5.45 18.86
CA ASP A 135 -3.94 4.74 19.74
C ASP A 135 -4.21 3.24 19.85
N GLU A 136 -5.49 2.84 19.83
CA GLU A 136 -5.94 1.44 19.86
C GLU A 136 -5.77 0.69 18.52
N GLY A 137 -5.19 1.34 17.50
CA GLY A 137 -4.97 0.76 16.17
C GLY A 137 -6.19 0.83 15.24
N ASP A 138 -7.31 1.39 15.71
CA ASP A 138 -8.46 1.72 14.87
C ASP A 138 -8.13 2.87 13.91
N VAL A 139 -8.83 2.91 12.78
CA VAL A 139 -8.67 3.96 11.76
C VAL A 139 -9.99 4.67 11.55
N GLY A 140 -10.03 5.95 11.90
CA GLY A 140 -11.14 6.82 11.56
C GLY A 140 -11.07 7.25 10.10
N VAL A 141 -12.19 7.21 9.38
CA VAL A 141 -12.31 7.70 7.99
C VAL A 141 -13.22 8.92 7.99
N ASN A 142 -12.65 10.10 7.71
CA ASN A 142 -13.38 11.35 7.66
C ASN A 142 -13.56 11.82 6.21
N VAL A 143 -14.77 12.23 5.86
CA VAL A 143 -15.07 12.86 4.58
C VAL A 143 -14.82 14.36 4.71
N LEU A 144 -13.81 14.89 4.02
CA LEU A 144 -13.46 16.31 4.06
C LEU A 144 -14.24 17.14 3.04
N ARG A 145 -14.44 16.58 1.84
CA ARG A 145 -15.17 17.20 0.74
C ARG A 145 -15.88 16.10 -0.06
N ARG A 146 -17.08 16.38 -0.54
CA ARG A 146 -17.83 15.49 -1.44
C ARG A 146 -18.54 16.32 -2.51
N ASN A 147 -18.34 15.96 -3.77
CA ASN A 147 -19.11 16.49 -4.90
C ASN A 147 -19.83 15.34 -5.59
N GLY A 148 -21.13 15.51 -5.86
CA GLY A 148 -21.98 14.44 -6.40
C GLY A 148 -22.44 13.45 -5.33
N ILE A 149 -23.14 12.40 -5.78
CA ILE A 149 -23.69 11.34 -4.92
C ILE A 149 -22.66 10.21 -4.85
N LEU A 150 -22.09 9.99 -3.66
CA LEU A 150 -21.12 8.93 -3.40
C LEU A 150 -21.25 8.48 -1.93
N ASP A 151 -21.55 7.20 -1.72
CA ASP A 151 -21.57 6.59 -0.41
C ASP A 151 -20.15 6.25 0.04
N VAL A 152 -19.86 6.53 1.31
CA VAL A 152 -18.61 6.11 1.96
C VAL A 152 -19.00 5.29 3.17
N VAL A 153 -18.66 4.00 3.15
CA VAL A 153 -19.04 3.02 4.16
C VAL A 153 -17.78 2.50 4.83
N VAL A 154 -17.79 2.40 6.15
CA VAL A 154 -16.71 1.78 6.93
C VAL A 154 -17.29 0.58 7.66
N LEU A 155 -16.73 -0.61 7.40
CA LEU A 155 -17.08 -1.84 8.09
C LEU A 155 -15.98 -2.11 9.13
N LYS A 156 -16.36 -2.32 10.39
CA LYS A 156 -15.40 -2.62 11.48
C LYS A 156 -15.34 -4.12 11.78
#